data_AF-A0A957CZS5-F1
#
_entry.id   AF-A0A957CZS5-F1
#
_cell.length_a   1.000
_cell.length_b   1.000
_cell.length_c   1.000
_cell.angle_alpha   90.00
_cell.angle_beta   90.00
_cell.angle_gamma   90.00
#
_symmetry.space_group_name_H-M   'P 1'
#
loop_
_entity.id
_entity.type
_entity.pdbx_description
1 polymer ?
#
loop_
_entity_poly.entity_id
_entity_poly.type
_entity_poly.pdbx_seq_one_letter_code
_entity_poly.pdbx_strand_id
1 'polypeptide(L)'
;MGVGQSNKEGDHTVADISNPIIWGELEKFIHAKEYDAVELILNNICQDVARIKNEQMMAVVRAAREICLSCSQIHAEMVLHQQAYSCAVSREKKLQKELLSILDALFNLVSITSEAVVWCSEEVLLPATKKKNWTAHPIWQQLRRLVGKQQNLLTDANIRATLPEDAGFIESSLQRQPRNEDDPCFVVYLLGPFQVYQNNHLLTEWPSLKAQAIFKYLIIFHNKPVAKELLMDTFWPQMDTVAARRNLHQAVYALRQILRKQDESYPHILYEQDSYRLNPDMALWIDVLEFEQQIKLGQHMEAVGKQAESIKLFGIAEGLYRDDFLVEDQYEEWTIPQRRRLQMLYLVVMDRLASYYFDRQEFSVAIAMTRKIIEKECFNEAAHLRLMRCYVAQGQKNLAIQQYQHCQRCLKSELDVELSAETIAFYKKAIML
;
A
#
# COMPACT_ATOMS: atom_id res chain seq x y z
N MET A 1 -56.76 -26.85 -51.77
CA MET A 1 -55.31 -27.01 -51.94
C MET A 1 -54.66 -25.74 -51.41
N GLY A 2 -54.15 -25.78 -50.18
CA GLY A 2 -53.63 -24.63 -49.46
C GLY A 2 -52.70 -25.11 -48.36
N VAL A 3 -51.40 -24.95 -48.64
CA VAL A 3 -50.22 -24.76 -47.78
C VAL A 3 -50.34 -25.08 -46.28
N GLY A 4 -49.41 -25.91 -45.81
CA GLY A 4 -49.13 -26.09 -44.39
C GLY A 4 -47.93 -26.99 -44.13
N GLN A 5 -46.75 -26.64 -44.68
CA GLN A 5 -45.48 -27.11 -44.13
C GLN A 5 -45.32 -26.48 -42.75
N SER A 6 -45.54 -27.26 -41.69
CA SER A 6 -45.16 -26.85 -40.34
C SER A 6 -43.65 -27.04 -40.19
N ASN A 7 -42.94 -25.91 -40.27
CA ASN A 7 -41.56 -25.80 -39.86
C ASN A 7 -41.41 -26.31 -38.42
N LYS A 8 -40.52 -27.30 -38.27
CA LYS A 8 -39.81 -27.56 -37.02
C LYS A 8 -38.84 -26.39 -36.81
N GLU A 9 -39.19 -25.44 -35.96
CA GLU A 9 -38.23 -24.53 -35.35
C GLU A 9 -38.17 -24.83 -33.86
N GLY A 10 -36.93 -24.99 -33.38
CA GLY A 10 -36.58 -25.68 -32.15
C GLY A 10 -37.05 -24.95 -30.91
N ASP A 11 -37.73 -25.70 -30.06
CA ASP A 11 -38.02 -25.36 -28.67
C ASP A 11 -36.73 -25.53 -27.84
N HIS A 12 -35.84 -24.53 -27.91
CA HIS A 12 -34.60 -24.45 -27.15
C HIS A 12 -34.60 -23.19 -26.28
N THR A 13 -35.39 -23.14 -25.19
CA THR A 13 -35.33 -21.96 -24.30
C THR A 13 -35.38 -22.21 -22.79
N VAL A 14 -35.36 -23.46 -22.30
CA VAL A 14 -35.39 -23.73 -20.83
C VAL A 14 -34.43 -24.84 -20.37
N ALA A 15 -33.63 -25.43 -21.27
CA ALA A 15 -32.90 -26.66 -20.96
C ALA A 15 -31.65 -26.49 -20.06
N ASP A 16 -30.98 -25.32 -20.08
CA ASP A 16 -29.65 -25.21 -19.46
C ASP A 16 -29.67 -24.93 -17.95
N ILE A 17 -30.58 -24.10 -17.44
CA ILE A 17 -30.59 -23.75 -16.00
C ILE A 17 -30.96 -24.95 -15.10
N SER A 18 -31.72 -25.91 -15.64
CA SER A 18 -32.11 -27.14 -14.96
C SER A 18 -31.09 -28.28 -15.12
N ASN A 19 -30.01 -28.04 -15.87
CA ASN A 19 -28.99 -29.05 -16.16
C ASN A 19 -28.05 -29.20 -14.95
N PRO A 20 -28.04 -30.35 -14.24
CA PRO A 20 -27.19 -30.58 -13.07
C PRO A 20 -25.69 -30.50 -13.42
N ILE A 21 -25.34 -30.73 -14.69
CA ILE A 21 -23.97 -30.72 -15.19
C ILE A 21 -23.35 -29.32 -15.05
N ILE A 22 -24.11 -28.26 -15.33
CA ILE A 22 -23.63 -26.87 -15.27
C ILE A 22 -23.26 -26.48 -13.83
N TRP A 23 -24.06 -26.93 -12.85
CA TRP A 23 -23.79 -26.68 -11.44
C TRP A 23 -22.57 -27.45 -10.93
N GLY A 24 -22.37 -28.69 -11.38
CA GLY A 24 -21.17 -29.46 -11.09
C GLY A 24 -19.90 -28.87 -11.72
N GLU A 25 -19.99 -28.28 -12.92
CA GLU A 25 -18.88 -27.58 -13.55
C GLU A 25 -18.53 -26.27 -12.83
N LEU A 26 -19.53 -25.46 -12.43
CA LEU A 26 -19.31 -24.27 -11.62
C LEU A 26 -18.60 -24.60 -10.31
N GLU A 27 -19.04 -25.63 -9.59
CA GLU A 27 -18.41 -26.07 -8.35
C GLU A 27 -16.95 -26.47 -8.59
N LYS A 28 -16.68 -27.21 -9.67
CA LYS A 28 -15.32 -27.60 -10.04
C LYS A 28 -14.42 -26.38 -10.34
N PHE A 29 -14.91 -25.42 -11.12
CA PHE A 29 -14.14 -24.21 -11.46
C PHE A 29 -13.90 -23.31 -10.24
N ILE A 30 -14.87 -23.20 -9.33
CA ILE A 30 -14.70 -22.48 -8.07
C ILE A 30 -13.60 -23.13 -7.21
N HIS A 31 -13.62 -24.46 -7.05
CA HIS A 31 -12.57 -25.17 -6.31
C HIS A 31 -11.19 -25.06 -6.98
N ALA A 32 -11.16 -25.04 -8.31
CA ALA A 32 -9.94 -24.83 -9.09
C ALA A 32 -9.47 -23.36 -9.12
N LYS A 33 -10.26 -22.41 -8.58
CA LYS A 33 -10.02 -20.96 -8.64
C LYS A 33 -9.97 -20.39 -10.07
N GLU A 34 -10.65 -21.05 -11.00
CA GLU A 34 -10.73 -20.66 -12.41
C GLU A 34 -11.90 -19.68 -12.63
N TYR A 35 -11.81 -18.49 -12.01
CA TYR A 35 -12.92 -17.53 -11.97
C TYR A 35 -13.33 -16.98 -13.33
N ASP A 36 -12.44 -16.97 -14.33
CA ASP A 36 -12.79 -16.61 -15.72
C ASP A 36 -13.78 -17.60 -16.35
N ALA A 37 -13.61 -18.90 -16.04
CA ALA A 37 -14.52 -19.94 -16.48
C ALA A 37 -15.88 -19.85 -15.75
N VAL A 38 -15.85 -19.53 -14.45
CA VAL A 38 -17.06 -19.27 -13.64
C VAL A 38 -17.83 -18.07 -14.21
N GLU A 39 -17.15 -16.97 -14.54
CA GLU A 39 -17.78 -15.78 -15.11
C GLU A 39 -18.43 -16.07 -16.47
N LEU A 40 -17.76 -16.83 -17.34
CA LEU A 40 -18.32 -17.24 -18.63
C LEU A 40 -19.63 -18.02 -18.48
N ILE A 41 -19.66 -18.97 -17.54
CA ILE A 41 -20.87 -19.76 -17.26
C ILE A 41 -21.98 -18.87 -16.68
N LEU A 42 -21.65 -18.01 -15.71
CA LEU A 42 -22.62 -17.08 -15.13
C LEU A 42 -23.17 -16.07 -16.15
N ASN A 43 -22.38 -15.69 -17.15
CA ASN A 43 -22.84 -14.85 -18.26
C ASN A 43 -23.86 -15.58 -19.15
N ASN A 44 -23.64 -16.85 -19.46
CA ASN A 44 -24.60 -17.66 -20.22
C ASN A 44 -25.91 -17.84 -19.44
N ILE A 45 -25.81 -18.18 -18.14
CA ILE A 45 -26.98 -18.28 -17.25
C ILE A 45 -27.72 -16.93 -17.20
N CYS A 46 -27.01 -15.81 -17.13
CA CYS A 46 -27.61 -14.48 -17.13
C CYS A 46 -28.41 -14.20 -18.42
N GLN A 47 -27.93 -14.67 -19.58
CA GLN A 47 -28.64 -14.53 -20.85
C GLN A 47 -29.91 -15.40 -20.89
N ASP A 48 -29.84 -16.63 -20.37
CA ASP A 48 -30.99 -17.54 -20.33
C ASP A 48 -32.06 -17.09 -19.33
N VAL A 49 -31.67 -16.62 -18.14
CA VAL A 49 -32.61 -16.08 -17.16
C VAL A 49 -33.28 -14.80 -17.67
N ALA A 50 -32.57 -13.98 -18.45
CA ALA A 50 -33.14 -12.81 -19.09
C ALA A 50 -34.23 -13.16 -20.12
N ARG A 51 -34.12 -14.29 -20.83
CA ARG A 51 -35.14 -14.79 -21.77
C ARG A 51 -36.43 -15.20 -21.05
N ILE A 52 -36.31 -15.76 -19.85
CA ILE A 52 -37.44 -16.26 -19.05
C ILE A 52 -38.11 -15.14 -18.23
N LYS A 53 -37.51 -13.93 -18.19
CA LYS A 53 -38.02 -12.74 -17.48
C LYS A 53 -38.28 -12.98 -15.98
N ASN A 54 -37.45 -13.80 -15.33
CA ASN A 54 -37.54 -14.07 -13.89
C ASN A 54 -36.63 -13.13 -13.10
N GLU A 55 -37.21 -12.08 -12.49
CA GLU A 55 -36.44 -11.05 -11.76
C GLU A 55 -35.71 -11.57 -10.53
N GLN A 56 -36.29 -12.52 -9.79
CA GLN A 56 -35.67 -13.10 -8.60
C GLN A 56 -34.42 -13.89 -8.96
N MET A 57 -34.51 -14.70 -10.01
CA MET A 57 -33.39 -15.48 -10.51
C MET A 57 -32.30 -14.58 -11.12
N MET A 58 -32.68 -13.49 -11.79
CA MET A 58 -31.73 -12.47 -12.26
C MET A 58 -30.96 -11.81 -11.12
N ALA A 59 -31.62 -11.51 -9.99
CA ALA A 59 -30.96 -10.93 -8.82
C ALA A 59 -29.93 -11.89 -8.22
N VAL A 60 -30.25 -13.18 -8.12
CA VAL A 60 -29.31 -14.22 -7.64
C VAL A 60 -28.10 -14.34 -8.56
N VAL A 61 -28.30 -14.37 -9.88
CA VAL A 61 -27.20 -14.46 -10.85
C VAL A 61 -26.30 -13.21 -10.81
N ARG A 62 -26.87 -12.02 -10.63
CA ARG A 62 -26.09 -10.78 -10.45
C ARG A 62 -25.22 -10.81 -9.19
N ALA A 63 -25.80 -11.21 -8.05
CA ALA A 63 -25.04 -11.35 -6.81
C ALA A 63 -23.92 -12.39 -6.94
N ALA A 64 -24.19 -13.53 -7.59
CA ALA A 64 -23.18 -14.55 -7.87
C ALA A 64 -22.04 -14.01 -8.74
N ARG A 65 -22.34 -13.17 -9.74
CA ARG A 65 -21.34 -12.52 -10.59
C ARG A 65 -20.50 -11.50 -9.83
N GLU A 66 -21.12 -10.67 -8.98
CA GLU A 66 -20.40 -9.72 -8.14
C GLU A 66 -19.42 -10.44 -7.21
N ILE A 67 -19.87 -11.51 -6.55
CA ILE A 67 -19.01 -12.36 -5.72
C ILE A 67 -17.88 -12.99 -6.56
N CYS A 68 -18.19 -13.51 -7.75
CA CYS A 68 -17.19 -14.10 -8.65
C CYS A 68 -16.11 -13.09 -9.04
N LEU A 69 -16.49 -11.84 -9.35
CA LEU A 69 -15.55 -10.77 -9.68
C LEU A 69 -14.68 -10.41 -8.48
N SER A 70 -15.26 -10.29 -7.28
CA SER A 70 -14.50 -10.07 -6.05
C SER A 70 -13.51 -11.21 -5.77
N CYS A 71 -13.93 -12.46 -5.95
CA CYS A 71 -13.04 -13.62 -5.81
C CYS A 71 -11.90 -13.61 -6.84
N SER A 72 -12.19 -13.26 -8.11
CA SER A 72 -11.18 -13.12 -9.16
C SER A 72 -10.14 -12.06 -8.82
N GLN A 73 -10.59 -10.89 -8.35
CA GLN A 73 -9.71 -9.79 -7.95
C GLN A 73 -8.81 -10.20 -6.77
N ILE A 74 -9.38 -10.76 -5.70
CA ILE A 74 -8.60 -11.24 -4.54
C ILE A 74 -7.61 -12.32 -4.95
N HIS A 75 -8.00 -13.22 -5.88
CA HIS A 75 -7.10 -14.25 -6.38
C HIS A 75 -5.93 -13.66 -7.18
N ALA A 76 -6.19 -12.69 -8.06
CA ALA A 76 -5.16 -11.99 -8.81
C ALA A 76 -4.18 -11.23 -7.89
N GLU A 77 -4.70 -10.52 -6.88
CA GLU A 77 -3.89 -9.86 -5.85
C GLU A 77 -3.01 -10.87 -5.10
N MET A 78 -3.59 -12.00 -4.66
CA MET A 78 -2.84 -13.06 -3.98
C MET A 78 -1.71 -13.64 -4.86
N VAL A 79 -1.97 -13.88 -6.16
CA VAL A 79 -0.95 -14.36 -7.11
C VAL A 79 0.16 -13.32 -7.29
N LEU A 80 -0.19 -12.04 -7.42
CA LEU A 80 0.78 -10.95 -7.51
C LEU A 80 1.65 -10.87 -6.25
N HIS A 81 1.06 -10.97 -5.07
CA HIS A 81 1.80 -10.99 -3.81
C HIS A 81 2.71 -12.22 -3.67
N GLN A 82 2.26 -13.40 -4.09
CA GLN A 82 3.11 -14.60 -4.13
C GLN A 82 4.28 -14.45 -5.11
N GLN A 83 4.04 -13.87 -6.29
CA GLN A 83 5.09 -13.58 -7.27
C GLN A 83 6.08 -12.55 -6.72
N ALA A 84 5.58 -11.47 -6.12
CA ALA A 84 6.42 -10.45 -5.48
C ALA A 84 7.28 -11.03 -4.35
N TYR A 85 6.68 -11.87 -3.49
CA TYR A 85 7.38 -12.61 -2.46
C TYR A 85 8.46 -13.53 -3.05
N SER A 86 8.14 -14.31 -4.09
CA SER A 86 9.11 -15.19 -4.74
C SER A 86 10.28 -14.41 -5.38
N CYS A 87 10.00 -13.25 -5.97
CA CYS A 87 11.00 -12.34 -6.52
C CYS A 87 11.89 -11.74 -5.42
N ALA A 88 11.29 -11.34 -4.29
CA ALA A 88 12.01 -10.82 -3.13
C ALA A 88 12.95 -11.89 -2.55
N VAL A 89 12.46 -13.11 -2.33
CA VAL A 89 13.27 -14.26 -1.86
C VAL A 89 14.40 -14.59 -2.83
N SER A 90 14.13 -14.57 -4.15
CA SER A 90 15.15 -14.80 -5.17
C SER A 90 16.23 -13.70 -5.15
N ARG A 91 15.82 -12.43 -5.00
CA ARG A 91 16.72 -11.29 -4.90
C ARG A 91 17.55 -11.33 -3.62
N GLU A 92 16.94 -11.69 -2.49
CA GLU A 92 17.64 -11.87 -1.22
C GLU A 92 18.70 -12.96 -1.34
N LYS A 93 18.36 -14.15 -1.87
CA LYS A 93 19.34 -15.23 -2.12
C LYS A 93 20.49 -14.78 -3.01
N LYS A 94 20.21 -13.95 -4.02
CA LYS A 94 21.25 -13.39 -4.89
C LYS A 94 22.17 -12.44 -4.12
N LEU A 95 21.60 -11.54 -3.32
CA LEU A 95 22.35 -10.61 -2.48
C LEU A 95 23.17 -11.33 -1.41
N GLN A 96 22.62 -12.36 -0.77
CA GLN A 96 23.34 -13.22 0.17
C GLN A 96 24.54 -13.89 -0.50
N LYS A 97 24.37 -14.40 -1.73
CA LYS A 97 25.49 -15.00 -2.50
C LYS A 97 26.56 -13.97 -2.86
N GLU A 98 26.16 -12.77 -3.26
CA GLU A 98 27.09 -11.66 -3.53
C GLU A 98 27.83 -11.23 -2.27
N LEU A 99 27.13 -11.11 -1.14
CA LEU A 99 27.71 -10.79 0.16
C LEU A 99 28.70 -11.86 0.63
N LEU A 100 28.34 -13.15 0.55
CA LEU A 100 29.24 -14.26 0.86
C LEU A 100 30.47 -14.24 -0.03
N SER A 101 30.31 -13.98 -1.34
CA SER A 101 31.46 -13.84 -2.24
C SER A 101 32.39 -12.68 -1.87
N ILE A 102 31.84 -11.58 -1.34
CA ILE A 102 32.62 -10.45 -0.87
C ILE A 102 33.33 -10.81 0.44
N LEU A 103 32.62 -11.44 1.38
CA LEU A 103 33.19 -11.90 2.66
C LEU A 103 34.30 -12.94 2.45
N ASP A 104 34.13 -13.88 1.52
CA ASP A 104 35.19 -14.83 1.15
C ASP A 104 36.39 -14.13 0.50
N ALA A 105 36.16 -13.12 -0.34
CA ALA A 105 37.24 -12.33 -0.92
C ALA A 105 38.00 -11.54 0.17
N LEU A 106 37.29 -10.96 1.13
CA LEU A 106 37.86 -10.25 2.28
C LEU A 106 38.62 -11.20 3.21
N PHE A 107 38.06 -12.39 3.50
CA PHE A 107 38.71 -13.41 4.32
C PHE A 107 39.99 -13.91 3.66
N ASN A 108 39.98 -14.14 2.35
CA ASN A 108 41.18 -14.50 1.60
C ASN A 108 42.23 -13.38 1.58
N LEU A 109 41.80 -12.12 1.51
CA LEU A 109 42.69 -10.96 1.66
C LEU A 109 43.36 -10.93 3.04
N VAL A 110 42.59 -11.15 4.11
CA VAL A 110 43.10 -11.22 5.49
C VAL A 110 44.06 -12.42 5.68
N SER A 111 43.74 -13.55 5.05
CA SER A 111 44.54 -14.78 5.10
C SER A 111 45.89 -14.65 4.35
N ILE A 112 45.92 -13.89 3.25
CA ILE A 112 47.16 -13.57 2.51
C ILE A 112 48.03 -12.57 3.31
N THR A 113 47.43 -11.71 4.13
CA THR A 113 48.15 -10.75 4.99
C THR A 113 48.60 -11.32 6.34
N SER A 114 48.36 -12.61 6.61
CA SER A 114 48.74 -13.33 7.83
C SER A 114 50.25 -13.33 8.13
N GLU A 115 51.11 -13.05 7.14
CA GLU A 115 52.56 -12.87 7.41
C GLU A 115 52.98 -11.43 7.75
N ALA A 116 52.12 -10.41 7.63
CA ALA A 116 52.51 -9.05 8.01
C ALA A 116 51.35 -8.06 8.06
N VAL A 117 50.55 -8.00 9.14
CA VAL A 117 49.95 -6.72 9.58
C VAL A 117 49.80 -6.70 11.10
N VAL A 118 50.76 -6.05 11.74
CA VAL A 118 50.60 -5.38 13.04
C VAL A 118 49.58 -4.26 12.85
N TRP A 119 48.58 -4.18 13.72
CA TRP A 119 47.67 -3.04 13.78
C TRP A 119 48.46 -1.78 14.15
N CYS A 120 48.78 -0.93 13.16
CA CYS A 120 49.42 0.36 13.43
C CYS A 120 48.35 1.42 13.71
N SER A 121 48.40 1.93 14.94
CA SER A 121 47.81 3.18 15.40
C SER A 121 48.25 4.37 14.54
N GLU A 122 47.44 5.44 14.58
CA GLU A 122 47.73 6.77 14.06
C GLU A 122 49.19 7.19 14.34
N GLU A 123 49.79 7.87 13.35
CA GLU A 123 51.18 8.32 13.31
C GLU A 123 52.21 7.25 12.93
N VAL A 124 52.55 7.17 11.64
CA VAL A 124 53.92 7.26 11.09
C VAL A 124 53.89 6.89 9.59
N LEU A 125 54.45 7.80 8.80
CA LEU A 125 54.67 7.79 7.35
C LEU A 125 55.02 6.42 6.73
N LEU A 126 54.45 6.12 5.55
CA LEU A 126 55.07 5.24 4.56
C LEU A 126 55.24 5.92 3.19
N PRO A 127 56.33 5.59 2.46
CA PRO A 127 56.98 6.46 1.47
C PRO A 127 56.53 6.18 0.03
N ALA A 128 56.76 7.15 -0.85
CA ALA A 128 56.24 7.24 -2.22
C ALA A 128 56.74 6.20 -3.26
N THR A 129 57.33 5.06 -2.88
CA THR A 129 58.06 4.19 -3.85
C THR A 129 57.60 2.74 -3.99
N LYS A 130 56.46 2.33 -3.42
CA LYS A 130 55.83 1.02 -3.77
C LYS A 130 54.36 1.14 -4.19
N LYS A 131 54.05 2.12 -5.05
CA LYS A 131 52.86 2.09 -5.92
C LYS A 131 53.12 1.19 -7.12
N LYS A 132 53.17 -0.14 -6.97
CA LYS A 132 53.09 -1.03 -8.16
C LYS A 132 52.29 -2.30 -7.86
N ASN A 133 51.17 -2.41 -8.58
CA ASN A 133 50.47 -3.63 -8.99
C ASN A 133 49.45 -4.33 -8.08
N TRP A 134 48.88 -3.70 -7.05
CA TRP A 134 47.69 -4.27 -6.40
C TRP A 134 46.40 -4.06 -7.22
N THR A 135 46.32 -2.99 -8.00
CA THR A 135 45.15 -2.64 -8.83
C THR A 135 44.97 -3.51 -10.09
N ALA A 136 45.96 -4.35 -10.43
CA ALA A 136 45.92 -5.24 -11.57
C ALA A 136 45.32 -6.63 -11.24
N HIS A 137 45.07 -6.92 -9.95
CA HIS A 137 44.50 -8.20 -9.54
C HIS A 137 43.05 -8.36 -10.07
N PRO A 138 42.65 -9.54 -10.58
CA PRO A 138 41.31 -9.75 -11.14
C PRO A 138 40.17 -9.34 -10.20
N ILE A 139 40.36 -9.58 -8.89
CA ILE A 139 39.44 -9.17 -7.83
C ILE A 139 39.23 -7.65 -7.80
N TRP A 140 40.28 -6.85 -7.99
CA TRP A 140 40.18 -5.39 -8.04
C TRP A 140 39.55 -4.88 -9.33
N GLN A 141 39.64 -5.61 -10.45
CA GLN A 141 38.88 -5.30 -11.67
C GLN A 141 37.39 -5.62 -11.52
N GLN A 142 37.06 -6.70 -10.80
CA GLN A 142 35.69 -7.10 -10.48
C GLN A 142 35.05 -6.11 -9.49
N LEU A 143 35.79 -5.73 -8.44
CA LEU A 143 35.42 -4.65 -7.52
C LEU A 143 35.31 -3.30 -8.24
N ARG A 144 36.22 -2.93 -9.17
CA ARG A 144 36.06 -1.72 -9.98
C ARG A 144 34.86 -1.74 -10.91
N ARG A 145 34.43 -2.90 -11.41
CA ARG A 145 33.19 -3.01 -12.19
C ARG A 145 31.95 -2.84 -11.32
N LEU A 146 31.98 -3.31 -10.08
CA LEU A 146 30.90 -3.15 -9.10
C LEU A 146 30.85 -1.73 -8.54
N VAL A 147 31.99 -1.17 -8.13
CA VAL A 147 32.15 0.16 -7.52
C VAL A 147 32.18 1.28 -8.58
N GLY A 148 32.71 1.03 -9.77
CA GLY A 148 32.78 2.01 -10.88
C GLY A 148 31.42 2.38 -11.48
N LYS A 149 30.38 1.55 -11.27
CA LYS A 149 28.98 1.94 -11.56
C LYS A 149 28.38 2.89 -10.50
N GLN A 150 29.04 3.06 -9.35
CA GLN A 150 28.61 3.93 -8.26
C GLN A 150 29.61 5.05 -7.91
N GLN A 151 30.71 5.18 -8.66
CA GLN A 151 31.82 6.08 -8.30
C GLN A 151 31.50 7.59 -8.32
N ASN A 152 30.31 8.00 -8.75
CA ASN A 152 29.84 9.39 -8.59
C ASN A 152 28.98 9.62 -7.33
N LEU A 153 28.71 8.59 -6.52
CA LEU A 153 27.82 8.70 -5.35
C LEU A 153 28.54 8.53 -3.99
N LEU A 154 29.79 8.09 -3.97
CA LEU A 154 30.48 7.69 -2.74
C LEU A 154 31.88 8.30 -2.65
N THR A 155 31.95 9.63 -2.53
CA THR A 155 33.09 10.29 -1.87
C THR A 155 32.64 10.73 -0.48
N ASP A 156 33.43 10.45 0.56
CA ASP A 156 33.15 10.80 1.96
C ASP A 156 32.84 12.29 2.18
N ALA A 157 33.34 13.16 1.30
CA ALA A 157 33.01 14.58 1.28
C ALA A 157 31.55 14.88 0.90
N ASN A 158 30.89 14.03 0.10
CA ASN A 158 29.47 14.17 -0.26
C ASN A 158 28.54 13.48 0.75
N ILE A 159 28.99 12.40 1.40
CA ILE A 159 28.18 11.72 2.43
C ILE A 159 28.05 12.60 3.68
N ARG A 160 29.11 13.32 4.07
CA ARG A 160 29.04 14.27 5.20
C ARG A 160 28.41 15.62 4.88
N ALA A 161 28.30 16.01 3.60
CA ALA A 161 27.74 17.31 3.21
C ALA A 161 26.24 17.27 2.82
N THR A 162 25.61 16.09 2.77
CA THR A 162 24.20 15.94 2.30
C THR A 162 23.25 15.32 3.32
N LEU A 163 23.70 15.09 4.55
CA LEU A 163 22.82 14.80 5.68
C LEU A 163 22.73 16.06 6.54
N PRO A 164 21.57 16.74 6.58
CA PRO A 164 21.30 17.65 7.68
C PRO A 164 21.45 16.86 8.99
N GLU A 165 21.96 17.52 10.03
CA GLU A 165 22.13 16.97 11.40
C GLU A 165 20.81 16.47 12.02
N ASP A 166 19.68 16.58 11.30
CA ASP A 166 18.35 16.11 11.68
C ASP A 166 18.04 14.67 11.20
N ALA A 167 18.98 13.98 10.55
CA ALA A 167 18.82 12.60 10.06
C ALA A 167 18.80 11.51 11.15
N GLY A 168 18.75 11.89 12.43
CA GLY A 168 18.63 10.97 13.57
C GLY A 168 17.29 10.21 13.67
N PHE A 169 16.38 10.37 12.71
CA PHE A 169 15.04 9.77 12.74
C PHE A 169 14.77 8.72 11.64
N ILE A 170 15.70 8.49 10.70
CA ILE A 170 15.44 7.66 9.51
C ILE A 170 15.82 6.17 9.72
N GLU A 171 16.67 5.83 10.68
CA GLU A 171 17.06 4.44 10.94
C GLU A 171 16.03 3.62 11.75
N SER A 172 15.03 4.25 12.38
CA SER A 172 14.13 3.52 13.29
C SER A 172 12.96 2.79 12.62
N SER A 173 12.69 3.06 11.33
CA SER A 173 11.46 2.62 10.66
C SER A 173 11.68 1.66 9.49
N LEU A 174 12.93 1.26 9.23
CA LEU A 174 13.21 0.09 8.41
C LEU A 174 12.61 -1.11 9.15
N GLN A 175 11.52 -1.66 8.59
CA GLN A 175 10.88 -2.92 8.94
C GLN A 175 11.79 -3.79 9.81
N ARG A 176 11.58 -3.76 11.13
CA ARG A 176 12.38 -4.58 12.03
C ARG A 176 12.03 -6.01 11.73
N GLN A 177 12.98 -6.71 11.10
CA GLN A 177 12.94 -8.16 11.05
C GLN A 177 12.86 -8.67 12.50
N PRO A 178 12.10 -9.76 12.73
CA PRO A 178 12.01 -10.35 14.05
C PRO A 178 13.43 -10.61 14.59
N ARG A 179 13.69 -10.27 15.85
CA ARG A 179 15.02 -10.46 16.45
C ARG A 179 15.35 -11.94 16.59
N ASN A 180 14.32 -12.78 16.61
CA ASN A 180 14.39 -14.23 16.64
C ASN A 180 13.37 -14.84 15.65
N GLU A 181 13.66 -15.98 15.01
CA GLU A 181 12.74 -16.61 14.02
C GLU A 181 11.34 -16.91 14.59
N ASP A 182 11.23 -17.01 15.93
CA ASP A 182 10.00 -17.29 16.66
C ASP A 182 9.22 -16.04 17.13
N ASP A 183 9.76 -14.81 16.96
CA ASP A 183 9.06 -13.59 17.40
C ASP A 183 7.78 -13.35 16.56
N PRO A 184 6.67 -12.95 17.19
CA PRO A 184 5.42 -12.78 16.47
C PRO A 184 5.50 -11.61 15.50
N CYS A 185 5.17 -11.89 14.24
CA CYS A 185 5.12 -10.90 13.17
C CYS A 185 3.71 -10.30 13.06
N PHE A 186 3.62 -8.99 13.23
CA PHE A 186 2.38 -8.23 13.10
C PHE A 186 2.35 -7.45 11.80
N VAL A 187 1.27 -7.63 11.03
CA VAL A 187 0.96 -6.84 9.85
C VAL A 187 -0.31 -6.06 10.14
N VAL A 188 -0.21 -4.74 10.23
CA VAL A 188 -1.30 -3.87 10.63
C VAL A 188 -1.67 -2.93 9.50
N TYR A 189 -2.95 -2.96 9.14
CA TYR A 189 -3.54 -2.05 8.17
C TYR A 189 -4.44 -1.03 8.86
N LEU A 190 -4.18 0.24 8.59
CA LEU A 190 -4.89 1.40 9.13
C LEU A 190 -5.36 2.35 8.02
N LEU A 191 -4.84 2.22 6.79
CA LEU A 191 -5.30 2.96 5.61
C LEU A 191 -6.47 2.21 4.98
N GLY A 192 -7.68 2.61 5.37
CA GLY A 192 -8.92 1.90 5.10
C GLY A 192 -9.42 1.08 6.28
N PRO A 193 -10.12 -0.03 6.04
CA PRO A 193 -10.62 -0.89 7.11
C PRO A 193 -9.51 -1.42 8.00
N PHE A 194 -9.72 -1.35 9.31
CA PHE A 194 -8.74 -1.78 10.30
C PHE A 194 -8.56 -3.29 10.27
N GLN A 195 -7.32 -3.74 10.03
CA GLN A 195 -6.99 -5.17 10.00
C GLN A 195 -5.65 -5.42 10.70
N VAL A 196 -5.57 -6.52 11.44
CA VAL A 196 -4.34 -6.95 12.11
C VAL A 196 -4.14 -8.43 11.84
N TYR A 197 -2.98 -8.78 11.32
CA TYR A 197 -2.55 -10.16 11.21
C TYR A 197 -1.43 -10.40 12.22
N GLN A 198 -1.50 -11.50 12.95
CA GLN A 198 -0.44 -12.02 13.80
C GLN A 198 0.00 -13.36 13.23
N ASN A 199 1.26 -13.49 12.83
CA ASN A 199 1.79 -14.71 12.20
C ASN A 199 0.91 -15.20 11.03
N ASN A 200 0.48 -14.27 10.17
CA ASN A 200 -0.45 -14.48 9.04
C ASN A 200 -1.89 -14.88 9.41
N HIS A 201 -2.27 -14.85 10.70
CA HIS A 201 -3.65 -15.06 11.13
C HIS A 201 -4.36 -13.74 11.41
N LEU A 202 -5.49 -13.50 10.75
CA LEU A 202 -6.31 -12.31 10.97
C LEU A 202 -6.93 -12.32 12.38
N LEU A 203 -6.72 -11.25 13.14
CA LEU A 203 -7.36 -11.03 14.43
C LEU A 203 -8.75 -10.43 14.25
N THR A 204 -9.79 -11.28 14.38
CA THR A 204 -11.19 -10.89 14.21
C THR A 204 -11.94 -10.67 15.54
N GLU A 205 -11.59 -11.40 16.59
CA GLU A 205 -12.35 -11.45 17.85
C GLU A 205 -11.87 -10.44 18.90
N TRP A 206 -12.01 -9.15 18.63
CA TRP A 206 -11.63 -8.11 19.59
C TRP A 206 -12.53 -8.14 20.84
N PRO A 207 -11.95 -8.15 22.06
CA PRO A 207 -12.72 -8.36 23.29
C PRO A 207 -13.59 -7.15 23.66
N SER A 208 -13.24 -5.96 23.18
CA SER A 208 -14.09 -4.77 23.23
C SER A 208 -13.60 -3.73 22.22
N LEU A 209 -14.49 -2.82 21.82
CA LEU A 209 -14.13 -1.67 20.97
C LEU A 209 -13.06 -0.79 21.63
N LYS A 210 -13.11 -0.60 22.95
CA LYS A 210 -12.09 0.19 23.67
C LYS A 210 -10.73 -0.49 23.72
N ALA A 211 -10.68 -1.82 23.87
CA ALA A 211 -9.42 -2.56 23.76
C ALA A 211 -8.82 -2.44 22.35
N GLN A 212 -9.65 -2.54 21.29
CA GLN A 212 -9.21 -2.34 19.92
C GLN A 212 -8.72 -0.91 19.68
N ALA A 213 -9.43 0.10 20.18
CA ALA A 213 -9.06 1.51 20.05
C ALA A 213 -7.73 1.82 20.77
N ILE A 214 -7.52 1.28 21.97
CA ILE A 214 -6.22 1.38 22.66
C ILE A 214 -5.11 0.73 21.84
N PHE A 215 -5.36 -0.43 21.24
CA PHE A 215 -4.37 -1.08 20.38
C PHE A 215 -4.02 -0.21 19.16
N LYS A 216 -5.01 0.33 18.44
CA LYS A 216 -4.80 1.28 17.33
C LYS A 216 -3.95 2.48 17.76
N TYR A 217 -4.24 3.04 18.93
CA TYR A 217 -3.49 4.17 19.48
C TYR A 217 -2.04 3.78 19.80
N LEU A 218 -1.81 2.66 20.49
CA LEU A 218 -0.47 2.19 20.80
C LEU A 218 0.32 1.82 19.53
N ILE A 219 -0.33 1.34 18.47
CA ILE A 219 0.28 1.10 17.15
C ILE A 219 0.74 2.40 16.52
N ILE A 220 -0.10 3.44 16.50
CA ILE A 220 0.27 4.73 15.91
C ILE A 220 1.41 5.40 16.68
N PHE A 221 1.40 5.29 18.00
CA PHE A 221 2.41 5.90 18.87
C PHE A 221 3.48 4.90 19.34
N HIS A 222 3.68 3.79 18.62
CA HIS A 222 4.57 2.67 19.02
C HIS A 222 6.01 3.08 19.33
N ASN A 223 6.49 4.19 18.75
CA ASN A 223 7.84 4.70 18.98
C ASN A 223 8.08 5.28 20.38
N LYS A 224 7.03 5.49 21.18
CA LYS A 224 7.13 6.11 22.51
C LYS A 224 6.19 5.44 23.51
N PRO A 225 6.56 5.39 24.80
CA PRO A 225 5.61 5.06 25.86
C PRO A 225 4.47 6.08 25.94
N VAL A 226 3.25 5.59 26.16
CA VAL A 226 2.04 6.40 26.32
C VAL A 226 1.62 6.38 27.78
N ALA A 227 1.60 7.54 28.43
CA ALA A 227 1.15 7.68 29.81
C ALA A 227 -0.27 7.13 30.01
N LYS A 228 -0.50 6.42 31.12
CA LYS A 228 -1.83 5.87 31.45
C LYS A 228 -2.89 6.97 31.57
N GLU A 229 -2.51 8.15 32.07
CA GLU A 229 -3.39 9.31 32.22
C GLU A 229 -3.85 9.80 30.84
N LEU A 230 -2.94 9.88 29.86
CA LEU A 230 -3.30 10.25 28.49
C LEU A 230 -4.28 9.24 27.86
N LEU A 231 -4.09 7.94 28.09
CA LEU A 231 -5.03 6.92 27.62
C LEU A 231 -6.40 7.04 28.32
N MET A 232 -6.41 7.35 29.62
CA MET A 232 -7.64 7.57 30.38
C MET A 232 -8.41 8.78 29.82
N ASP A 233 -7.73 9.91 29.64
CA ASP A 233 -8.34 11.14 29.13
C ASP A 233 -8.81 10.98 27.68
N THR A 234 -8.07 10.22 26.86
CA THR A 234 -8.43 9.96 25.46
C THR A 234 -9.67 9.08 25.36
N PHE A 235 -9.74 7.98 26.13
CA PHE A 235 -10.77 6.95 25.92
C PHE A 235 -11.97 7.04 26.86
N TRP A 236 -11.82 7.71 28.01
CA TRP A 236 -12.85 7.91 29.03
C TRP A 236 -12.83 9.35 29.60
N PRO A 237 -12.91 10.41 28.76
CA PRO A 237 -12.76 11.80 29.20
C PRO A 237 -13.79 12.27 30.25
N GLN A 238 -14.94 11.62 30.31
CA GLN A 238 -16.07 12.02 31.17
C GLN A 238 -16.16 11.22 32.49
N MET A 239 -15.20 10.34 32.75
CA MET A 239 -15.19 9.49 33.95
C MET A 239 -14.22 10.03 35.00
N ASP A 240 -14.52 9.78 36.27
CA ASP A 240 -13.55 10.05 37.33
C ASP A 240 -12.29 9.18 37.17
N THR A 241 -11.18 9.65 37.73
CA THR A 241 -9.86 9.03 37.61
C THR A 241 -9.84 7.57 38.07
N VAL A 242 -10.62 7.20 39.09
CA VAL A 242 -10.65 5.83 39.63
C VAL A 242 -11.38 4.90 38.67
N ALA A 243 -12.54 5.32 38.16
CA ALA A 243 -13.31 4.57 37.18
C ALA A 243 -12.56 4.42 35.84
N ALA A 244 -11.98 5.50 35.33
CA ALA A 244 -11.20 5.49 34.09
C ALA A 244 -9.97 4.57 34.19
N ARG A 245 -9.24 4.62 35.32
CA ARG A 245 -8.09 3.72 35.56
C ARG A 245 -8.51 2.25 35.56
N ARG A 246 -9.61 1.91 36.26
CA ARG A 246 -10.14 0.54 36.31
C ARG A 246 -10.51 0.05 34.91
N ASN A 247 -11.19 0.89 34.12
CA ASN A 247 -11.58 0.56 32.76
C ASN A 247 -10.38 0.39 31.83
N LEU A 248 -9.36 1.26 31.94
CA LEU A 248 -8.10 1.11 31.22
C LEU A 248 -7.42 -0.24 31.54
N HIS A 249 -7.31 -0.58 32.82
CA HIS A 249 -6.72 -1.86 33.23
C HIS A 249 -7.48 -3.05 32.66
N GLN A 250 -8.81 -3.03 32.69
CA GLN A 250 -9.65 -4.09 32.13
C GLN A 250 -9.49 -4.20 30.61
N ALA A 251 -9.48 -3.08 29.89
CA ALA A 251 -9.32 -3.05 28.44
C ALA A 251 -7.93 -3.56 28.02
N VAL A 252 -6.86 -3.11 28.69
CA VAL A 252 -5.50 -3.59 28.41
C VAL A 252 -5.32 -5.07 28.79
N TYR A 253 -5.93 -5.50 29.89
CA TYR A 253 -5.93 -6.92 30.26
C TYR A 253 -6.58 -7.76 29.14
N ALA A 254 -7.77 -7.38 28.70
CA ALA A 254 -8.47 -8.08 27.61
C ALA A 254 -7.66 -8.06 26.30
N LEU A 255 -7.03 -6.93 25.98
CA LEU A 255 -6.13 -6.79 24.84
C LEU A 255 -4.92 -7.74 24.93
N ARG A 256 -4.31 -7.89 26.11
CA ARG A 256 -3.23 -8.87 26.32
C ARG A 256 -3.70 -10.30 26.09
N GLN A 257 -4.94 -10.64 26.49
CA GLN A 257 -5.47 -12.00 26.30
C GLN A 257 -5.62 -12.36 24.82
N ILE A 258 -6.10 -11.44 23.97
CA ILE A 258 -6.25 -11.73 22.54
C ILE A 258 -4.88 -11.87 21.84
N LEU A 259 -3.91 -11.00 22.15
CA LEU A 259 -2.59 -11.03 21.53
C LEU A 259 -1.80 -12.30 21.93
N ARG A 260 -2.08 -12.84 23.12
CA ARG A 260 -1.49 -14.09 23.63
C ARG A 260 -2.08 -15.36 23.02
N LYS A 261 -3.22 -15.31 22.32
CA LYS A 261 -3.86 -16.53 21.76
C LYS A 261 -2.93 -17.30 20.81
N GLN A 262 -2.09 -16.59 20.06
CA GLN A 262 -1.14 -17.19 19.11
C GLN A 262 0.28 -17.30 19.69
N ASP A 263 0.57 -16.62 20.80
CA ASP A 263 1.88 -16.60 21.43
C ASP A 263 1.74 -16.21 22.92
N GLU A 264 1.54 -17.23 23.76
CA GLU A 264 1.12 -17.04 25.15
C GLU A 264 2.19 -16.36 26.02
N SER A 265 3.46 -16.61 25.70
CA SER A 265 4.60 -16.17 26.51
C SER A 265 5.14 -14.80 26.09
N TYR A 266 4.82 -14.33 24.88
CA TYR A 266 5.34 -13.06 24.40
C TYR A 266 4.68 -11.86 25.09
N PRO A 267 5.46 -10.88 25.59
CA PRO A 267 4.92 -9.72 26.26
C PRO A 267 4.61 -8.61 25.24
N HIS A 268 3.50 -8.71 24.50
CA HIS A 268 3.16 -7.73 23.43
C HIS A 268 3.00 -6.29 23.91
N ILE A 269 2.50 -6.09 25.14
CA ILE A 269 2.24 -4.78 25.74
C ILE A 269 2.95 -4.68 27.08
N LEU A 270 3.95 -3.80 27.13
CA LEU A 270 4.74 -3.51 28.31
C LEU A 270 4.08 -2.38 29.13
N TYR A 271 4.27 -2.43 30.44
CA TYR A 271 3.87 -1.37 31.36
C TYR A 271 5.03 -1.01 32.28
N GLU A 272 5.57 0.19 32.11
CA GLU A 272 6.75 0.68 32.82
C GLU A 272 6.58 2.18 33.06
N GLN A 273 7.03 2.68 34.22
CA GLN A 273 7.01 4.11 34.55
C GLN A 273 5.63 4.79 34.35
N ASP A 274 4.55 4.10 34.73
CA ASP A 274 3.16 4.57 34.54
C ASP A 274 2.72 4.81 33.09
N SER A 275 3.42 4.19 32.14
CA SER A 275 3.10 4.21 30.72
C SER A 275 2.89 2.81 30.15
N TYR A 276 2.02 2.72 29.15
CA TYR A 276 1.87 1.55 28.29
C TYR A 276 2.63 1.76 26.99
N ARG A 277 3.24 0.70 26.47
CA ARG A 277 3.82 0.69 25.12
C ARG A 277 3.69 -0.67 24.48
N LEU A 278 3.65 -0.70 23.15
CA LEU A 278 3.95 -1.94 22.44
C LEU A 278 5.40 -2.33 22.71
N ASN A 279 5.63 -3.63 22.82
CA ASN A 279 6.98 -4.15 22.96
C ASN A 279 7.81 -3.73 21.74
N PRO A 280 8.88 -2.94 21.90
CA PRO A 280 9.68 -2.44 20.78
C PRO A 280 10.45 -3.55 20.04
N ASP A 281 10.51 -4.74 20.63
CA ASP A 281 11.17 -5.90 20.05
C ASP A 281 10.22 -6.70 19.14
N MET A 282 8.92 -6.34 19.14
CA MET A 282 7.90 -6.95 18.29
C MET A 282 8.16 -6.62 16.82
N ALA A 283 8.20 -7.65 15.97
CA ALA A 283 8.23 -7.47 14.52
C ALA A 283 6.89 -6.89 14.08
N LEU A 284 6.93 -5.66 13.56
CA LEU A 284 5.74 -4.88 13.29
C LEU A 284 5.88 -4.16 11.95
N TRP A 285 4.99 -4.50 11.03
CA TRP A 285 4.77 -3.78 9.79
C TRP A 285 3.45 -3.01 9.87
N ILE A 286 3.48 -1.74 9.49
CA ILE A 286 2.31 -0.85 9.51
C ILE A 286 2.21 -0.17 8.14
N ASP A 287 1.06 -0.31 7.48
CA ASP A 287 0.82 0.28 6.16
C ASP A 287 1.02 1.79 6.12
N VAL A 288 0.67 2.53 7.19
CA VAL A 288 0.91 3.97 7.32
C VAL A 288 2.38 4.32 7.27
N LEU A 289 3.25 3.55 7.95
CA LEU A 289 4.68 3.81 7.93
C LEU A 289 5.28 3.50 6.56
N GLU A 290 4.86 2.38 5.96
CA GLU A 290 5.26 2.00 4.61
C GLU A 290 4.84 3.07 3.60
N PHE A 291 3.58 3.51 3.66
CA PHE A 291 3.03 4.58 2.82
C PHE A 291 3.90 5.84 2.88
N GLU A 292 4.18 6.34 4.09
CA GLU A 292 5.02 7.52 4.27
C GLU A 292 6.45 7.32 3.77
N GLN A 293 7.02 6.14 3.97
CA GLN A 293 8.36 5.80 3.51
C GLN A 293 8.42 5.79 1.99
N GLN A 294 7.45 5.19 1.32
CA GLN A 294 7.37 5.17 -0.15
C GLN A 294 7.24 6.58 -0.72
N ILE A 295 6.48 7.47 -0.07
CA ILE A 295 6.40 8.88 -0.47
C ILE A 295 7.75 9.58 -0.33
N LYS A 296 8.41 9.43 0.82
CA LYS A 296 9.73 10.05 1.06
C LYS A 296 10.77 9.57 0.06
N LEU A 297 10.82 8.27 -0.21
CA LEU A 297 11.71 7.69 -1.22
C LEU A 297 11.36 8.20 -2.63
N GLY A 298 10.07 8.31 -2.96
CA GLY A 298 9.59 8.82 -4.24
C GLY A 298 9.99 10.28 -4.47
N GLN A 299 9.82 11.13 -3.46
CA GLN A 299 10.25 12.53 -3.47
C GLN A 299 11.77 12.66 -3.61
N HIS A 300 12.54 11.80 -2.93
CA HIS A 300 13.98 11.78 -3.08
C HIS A 300 14.40 11.36 -4.50
N MET A 301 13.77 10.34 -5.08
CA MET A 301 14.03 9.94 -6.48
C MET A 301 13.69 11.06 -7.47
N GLU A 302 12.60 11.80 -7.24
CA GLU A 302 12.23 12.99 -8.02
C GLU A 302 13.33 14.07 -7.93
N ALA A 303 13.81 14.38 -6.72
CA ALA A 303 14.85 15.38 -6.49
C ALA A 303 16.19 15.05 -7.18
N VAL A 304 16.53 13.77 -7.31
CA VAL A 304 17.75 13.32 -8.02
C VAL A 304 17.53 13.04 -9.51
N GLY A 305 16.38 13.46 -10.07
CA GLY A 305 16.08 13.35 -11.50
C GLY A 305 15.69 11.95 -11.98
N LYS A 306 15.36 11.04 -11.07
CA LYS A 306 14.95 9.66 -11.36
C LYS A 306 13.42 9.53 -11.38
N GLN A 307 12.80 10.17 -12.37
CA GLN A 307 11.34 10.27 -12.46
C GLN A 307 10.65 8.90 -12.53
N ALA A 308 11.18 7.95 -13.30
CA ALA A 308 10.56 6.64 -13.47
C ALA A 308 10.55 5.83 -12.16
N GLU A 309 11.62 5.91 -11.37
CA GLU A 309 11.70 5.31 -10.05
C GLU A 309 10.78 6.00 -9.05
N SER A 310 10.70 7.33 -9.10
CA SER A 310 9.76 8.12 -8.28
C SER A 310 8.31 7.67 -8.48
N ILE A 311 7.88 7.55 -9.74
CA ILE A 311 6.52 7.13 -10.09
C ILE A 311 6.21 5.70 -9.63
N LYS A 312 7.19 4.79 -9.65
CA LYS A 312 7.01 3.44 -9.10
C LYS A 312 6.75 3.47 -7.60
N LEU A 313 7.52 4.27 -6.85
CA LEU A 313 7.37 4.40 -5.40
C LEU A 313 6.03 5.05 -5.03
N PHE A 314 5.64 6.09 -5.77
CA PHE A 314 4.32 6.70 -5.64
C PHE A 314 3.17 5.74 -5.98
N GLY A 315 3.33 4.87 -6.98
CA GLY A 315 2.36 3.81 -7.26
C GLY A 315 2.22 2.79 -6.14
N ILE A 316 3.30 2.46 -5.42
CA ILE A 316 3.22 1.59 -4.24
C ILE A 316 2.47 2.32 -3.11
N ALA A 317 2.78 3.59 -2.87
CA ALA A 317 2.06 4.40 -1.87
C ALA A 317 0.55 4.49 -2.18
N GLU A 318 0.19 4.65 -3.46
CA GLU A 318 -1.20 4.65 -3.91
C GLU A 318 -1.91 3.34 -3.58
N GLY A 319 -1.30 2.19 -3.87
CA GLY A 319 -1.88 0.87 -3.56
C GLY A 319 -2.01 0.57 -2.06
N LEU A 320 -1.19 1.19 -1.21
CA LEU A 320 -1.30 1.07 0.25
C LEU A 320 -2.48 1.88 0.81
N TYR A 321 -2.83 3.01 0.19
CA TYR A 321 -3.94 3.86 0.62
C TYR A 321 -5.28 3.34 0.06
N ARG A 322 -5.86 2.35 0.74
CA ARG A 322 -7.11 1.70 0.27
C ARG A 322 -8.34 2.57 0.50
N ASP A 323 -8.39 3.26 1.64
CA ASP A 323 -9.40 4.27 1.97
C ASP A 323 -8.86 5.16 3.11
N ASP A 324 -9.68 6.04 3.68
CA ASP A 324 -9.26 6.95 4.73
C ASP A 324 -8.74 6.23 5.98
N PHE A 325 -7.82 6.90 6.66
CA PHE A 325 -7.24 6.37 7.89
C PHE A 325 -8.33 6.03 8.92
N LEU A 326 -8.37 4.76 9.34
CA LEU A 326 -9.32 4.21 10.31
C LEU A 326 -10.77 4.63 9.98
N VAL A 327 -11.32 4.08 8.88
CA VAL A 327 -12.65 4.44 8.36
C VAL A 327 -13.78 4.13 9.34
N GLU A 328 -13.57 3.21 10.28
CA GLU A 328 -14.54 2.85 11.31
C GLU A 328 -14.52 3.81 12.51
N ASP A 329 -13.43 4.55 12.72
CA ASP A 329 -13.21 5.42 13.88
C ASP A 329 -13.37 6.91 13.51
N GLN A 330 -14.39 7.24 12.69
CA GLN A 330 -14.58 8.62 12.19
C GLN A 330 -14.84 9.64 13.30
N TYR A 331 -15.45 9.21 14.40
CA TYR A 331 -15.83 10.04 15.53
C TYR A 331 -14.78 10.07 16.66
N GLU A 332 -13.70 9.30 16.53
CA GLU A 332 -12.62 9.31 17.52
C GLU A 332 -11.72 10.53 17.28
N GLU A 333 -11.78 11.53 18.17
CA GLU A 333 -11.13 12.83 17.99
C GLU A 333 -9.62 12.74 17.75
N TRP A 334 -8.96 11.79 18.41
CA TRP A 334 -7.51 11.58 18.29
C TRP A 334 -7.08 11.13 16.87
N THR A 335 -8.00 10.65 16.04
CA THR A 335 -7.72 10.20 14.66
C THR A 335 -7.71 11.35 13.65
N ILE A 336 -8.39 12.47 13.96
CA ILE A 336 -8.67 13.55 13.01
C ILE A 336 -7.40 14.17 12.42
N PRO A 337 -6.38 14.56 13.23
CA PRO A 337 -5.18 15.19 12.68
C PRO A 337 -4.39 14.25 11.76
N GLN A 338 -4.30 12.97 12.14
CA GLN A 338 -3.59 11.93 11.41
C GLN A 338 -4.29 11.62 10.09
N ARG A 339 -5.62 11.46 10.11
CA ARG A 339 -6.44 11.25 8.91
C ARG A 339 -6.25 12.39 7.91
N ARG A 340 -6.37 13.64 8.36
CA ARG A 340 -6.16 14.81 7.49
C ARG A 340 -4.76 14.85 6.89
N ARG A 341 -3.73 14.62 7.71
CA ARG A 341 -2.33 14.63 7.24
C ARG A 341 -2.07 13.54 6.19
N LEU A 342 -2.56 12.33 6.43
CA LEU A 342 -2.39 11.20 5.51
C LEU A 342 -3.17 11.41 4.20
N GLN A 343 -4.39 11.94 4.28
CA GLN A 343 -5.17 12.32 3.11
C GLN A 343 -4.44 13.39 2.28
N MET A 344 -3.88 14.42 2.91
CA MET A 344 -3.09 15.43 2.20
C MET A 344 -1.87 14.82 1.49
N LEU A 345 -1.14 13.94 2.16
CA LEU A 345 -0.01 13.24 1.55
C LEU A 345 -0.45 12.39 0.35
N TYR A 346 -1.57 11.68 0.48
CA TYR A 346 -2.15 10.90 -0.60
C TYR A 346 -2.52 11.80 -1.80
N LEU A 347 -3.18 12.93 -1.57
CA LEU A 347 -3.52 13.88 -2.63
C LEU A 347 -2.28 14.40 -3.38
N VAL A 348 -1.17 14.66 -2.68
CA VAL A 348 0.10 15.04 -3.34
C VAL A 348 0.61 13.92 -4.24
N VAL A 349 0.60 12.67 -3.76
CA VAL A 349 1.02 11.50 -4.56
C VAL A 349 0.15 11.34 -5.80
N MET A 350 -1.17 11.45 -5.63
CA MET A 350 -2.12 11.30 -6.72
C MET A 350 -1.96 12.40 -7.77
N ASP A 351 -1.69 13.65 -7.36
CA ASP A 351 -1.43 14.75 -8.29
C ASP A 351 -0.14 14.53 -9.10
N ARG A 352 0.92 14.01 -8.45
CA ARG A 352 2.17 13.62 -9.13
C ARG A 352 1.95 12.52 -10.16
N LEU A 353 1.24 11.45 -9.78
CA LEU A 353 0.90 10.36 -10.69
C LEU A 353 0.03 10.85 -11.86
N ALA A 354 -1.04 11.60 -11.57
CA ALA A 354 -1.96 12.10 -12.58
C ALA A 354 -1.24 13.02 -13.59
N SER A 355 -0.38 13.92 -13.12
CA SER A 355 0.39 14.83 -13.98
C SER A 355 1.38 14.06 -14.86
N TYR A 356 2.11 13.09 -14.29
CA TYR A 356 3.06 12.28 -15.04
C TYR A 356 2.40 11.50 -16.20
N TYR A 357 1.27 10.83 -15.93
CA TYR A 357 0.55 10.10 -16.97
C TYR A 357 -0.13 11.03 -17.99
N PHE A 358 -0.59 12.21 -17.54
CA PHE A 358 -1.15 13.22 -18.43
C PHE A 358 -0.11 13.73 -19.44
N ASP A 359 1.10 14.08 -18.98
CA ASP A 359 2.17 14.61 -19.82
C ASP A 359 2.66 13.59 -20.87
N ARG A 360 2.55 12.30 -20.55
CA ARG A 360 2.85 11.19 -21.46
C ARG A 360 1.69 10.81 -22.40
N GLN A 361 0.58 11.54 -22.34
CA GLN A 361 -0.65 11.26 -23.10
C GLN A 361 -1.29 9.89 -22.76
N GLU A 362 -0.95 9.33 -21.61
CA GLU A 362 -1.56 8.11 -21.07
C GLU A 362 -2.87 8.46 -20.34
N PHE A 363 -3.80 9.07 -21.09
CA PHE A 363 -4.99 9.74 -20.55
C PHE A 363 -5.89 8.82 -19.73
N SER A 364 -6.01 7.54 -20.08
CA SER A 364 -6.84 6.59 -19.32
C SER A 364 -6.37 6.42 -17.88
N VAL A 365 -5.04 6.36 -17.66
CA VAL A 365 -4.45 6.27 -16.32
C VAL A 365 -4.56 7.61 -15.60
N ALA A 366 -4.29 8.72 -16.29
CA ALA A 366 -4.44 10.06 -15.72
C ALA A 366 -5.87 10.32 -15.24
N ILE A 367 -6.89 9.88 -16.00
CA ILE A 367 -8.31 9.95 -15.62
C ILE A 367 -8.56 9.18 -14.32
N ALA A 368 -8.08 7.93 -14.22
CA ALA A 368 -8.27 7.10 -13.03
C ALA A 368 -7.67 7.76 -11.78
N MET A 369 -6.44 8.27 -11.88
CA MET A 369 -5.77 8.95 -10.77
C MET A 369 -6.47 10.26 -10.40
N THR A 370 -6.93 11.02 -11.39
CA THR A 370 -7.61 12.31 -11.15
C THR A 370 -8.99 12.12 -10.53
N ARG A 371 -9.72 11.06 -10.88
CA ARG A 371 -11.01 10.74 -10.24
C ARG A 371 -10.84 10.43 -8.75
N LYS A 372 -9.81 9.68 -8.38
CA LYS A 372 -9.45 9.42 -6.97
C LYS A 372 -9.15 10.69 -6.19
N ILE A 373 -8.55 11.72 -6.82
CA ILE A 373 -8.39 13.05 -6.21
C ILE A 373 -9.76 13.68 -5.92
N ILE A 374 -10.65 13.70 -6.91
CA ILE A 374 -11.99 14.32 -6.80
C ILE A 374 -12.88 13.58 -5.78
N GLU A 375 -12.73 12.26 -5.66
CA GLU A 375 -13.43 11.46 -4.64
C GLU A 375 -13.03 11.87 -3.21
N LYS A 376 -11.76 12.22 -3.00
CA LYS A 376 -11.24 12.68 -1.69
C LYS A 376 -11.44 14.18 -1.47
N GLU A 377 -11.37 14.97 -2.53
CA GLU A 377 -11.48 16.42 -2.49
C GLU A 377 -12.29 16.93 -3.69
N CYS A 378 -13.61 16.91 -3.55
CA CYS A 378 -14.53 17.20 -4.66
C CYS A 378 -14.45 18.66 -5.16
N PHE A 379 -13.92 19.58 -4.35
CA PHE A 379 -13.72 20.99 -4.69
C PHE A 379 -12.31 21.27 -5.27
N ASN A 380 -11.50 20.26 -5.55
CA ASN A 380 -10.18 20.43 -6.16
C ASN A 380 -10.30 20.81 -7.66
N GLU A 381 -10.36 22.12 -7.94
CA GLU A 381 -10.56 22.64 -9.30
C GLU A 381 -9.48 22.19 -10.29
N ALA A 382 -8.22 22.10 -9.85
CA ALA A 382 -7.11 21.67 -10.69
C ALA A 382 -7.29 20.22 -11.18
N ALA A 383 -7.77 19.33 -10.31
CA ALA A 383 -8.12 17.96 -10.68
C ALA A 383 -9.27 17.93 -11.69
N HIS A 384 -10.33 18.70 -11.48
CA HIS A 384 -11.42 18.82 -12.46
C HIS A 384 -10.91 19.30 -13.82
N LEU A 385 -10.05 20.32 -13.85
CA LEU A 385 -9.45 20.85 -15.07
C LEU A 385 -8.58 19.81 -15.79
N ARG A 386 -7.76 19.05 -15.06
CA ARG A 386 -6.97 17.95 -15.63
C ARG A 386 -7.87 16.87 -16.24
N LEU A 387 -8.96 16.52 -15.55
CA LEU A 387 -9.93 15.53 -16.03
C LEU A 387 -10.63 16.01 -17.31
N MET A 388 -11.04 17.28 -17.37
CA MET A 388 -11.58 17.90 -18.59
C MET A 388 -10.58 17.88 -19.74
N ARG A 389 -9.30 18.20 -19.49
CA ARG A 389 -8.22 18.13 -20.49
C ARG A 389 -8.06 16.72 -21.05
N CYS A 390 -8.10 15.69 -20.19
CA CYS A 390 -8.03 14.29 -20.62
C CYS A 390 -9.20 13.92 -21.54
N TYR A 391 -10.44 14.24 -21.16
CA TYR A 391 -11.61 13.94 -21.98
C TYR A 391 -11.58 14.63 -23.34
N VAL A 392 -11.20 15.91 -23.38
CA VAL A 392 -11.06 16.64 -24.65
C VAL A 392 -9.99 16.01 -25.54
N ALA A 393 -8.84 15.64 -24.98
CA ALA A 393 -7.76 14.98 -25.73
C ALA A 393 -8.19 13.62 -26.32
N GLN A 394 -9.11 12.92 -25.67
CA GLN A 394 -9.72 11.67 -26.15
C GLN A 394 -10.94 11.89 -27.06
N GLY A 395 -11.29 13.13 -27.41
CA GLY A 395 -12.46 13.46 -28.24
C GLY A 395 -13.81 13.37 -27.51
N GLN A 396 -13.81 13.15 -26.19
CA GLN A 396 -15.00 12.94 -25.36
C GLN A 396 -15.55 14.28 -24.81
N LYS A 397 -15.86 15.23 -25.71
CA LYS A 397 -16.31 16.59 -25.33
C LYS A 397 -17.51 16.60 -24.38
N ASN A 398 -18.46 15.68 -24.55
CA ASN A 398 -19.65 15.58 -23.68
C ASN A 398 -19.29 15.32 -22.21
N LEU A 399 -18.29 14.47 -21.95
CA LEU A 399 -17.83 14.19 -20.58
C LEU A 399 -17.11 15.41 -19.98
N ALA A 400 -16.36 16.16 -20.79
CA ALA A 400 -15.74 17.40 -20.34
C ALA A 400 -16.78 18.46 -19.96
N ILE A 401 -17.91 18.56 -20.68
CA ILE A 401 -19.03 19.44 -20.32
C ILE A 401 -19.63 19.04 -18.98
N GLN A 402 -19.92 17.76 -18.80
CA GLN A 402 -20.48 17.26 -17.53
C GLN A 402 -19.53 17.50 -16.36
N GLN A 403 -18.23 17.31 -16.59
CA GLN A 403 -17.21 17.56 -15.57
C GLN A 403 -17.11 19.03 -15.18
N TYR A 404 -17.16 19.95 -16.15
CA TYR A 404 -17.18 21.40 -15.87
C TYR A 404 -18.36 21.77 -14.96
N GLN A 405 -19.56 21.30 -15.31
CA GLN A 405 -20.77 21.56 -14.53
C GLN A 405 -20.68 20.95 -13.13
N HIS A 406 -20.07 19.76 -13.01
CA HIS A 406 -19.83 19.13 -11.72
C HIS A 406 -18.87 19.94 -10.85
N CYS A 407 -17.73 20.38 -11.42
CA CYS A 407 -16.77 21.25 -10.74
C CYS A 407 -17.43 22.53 -10.23
N GLN A 408 -18.25 23.18 -11.07
CA GLN A 408 -18.97 24.39 -10.70
C GLN A 408 -19.91 24.16 -9.52
N ARG A 409 -20.65 23.04 -9.51
CA ARG A 409 -21.54 22.67 -8.40
C ARG A 409 -20.77 22.44 -7.12
N CYS A 410 -19.68 21.68 -7.15
CA CYS A 410 -18.87 21.38 -5.97
C CYS A 410 -18.22 22.62 -5.36
N LEU A 411 -17.61 23.49 -6.17
CA LEU A 411 -17.01 24.74 -5.67
C LEU A 411 -18.07 25.66 -5.03
N LYS A 412 -19.25 25.74 -5.65
CA LYS A 412 -20.33 26.58 -5.13
C LYS A 412 -20.94 26.02 -3.85
N SER A 413 -21.11 24.69 -3.73
CA SER A 413 -21.71 24.08 -2.54
C SER A 413 -20.76 24.05 -1.34
N GLU A 414 -19.49 23.74 -1.56
CA GLU A 414 -18.53 23.52 -0.47
C GLU A 414 -17.81 24.81 -0.02
N LEU A 415 -17.52 25.71 -0.96
CA LEU A 415 -16.66 26.89 -0.71
C LEU A 415 -17.36 28.24 -0.98
N ASP A 416 -18.53 28.24 -1.63
CA ASP A 416 -19.22 29.44 -2.13
C ASP A 416 -18.38 30.30 -3.10
N VAL A 417 -17.44 29.67 -3.82
CA VAL A 417 -16.52 30.35 -4.77
C VAL A 417 -16.88 30.01 -6.23
N GLU A 418 -16.56 30.93 -7.15
CA GLU A 418 -16.68 30.70 -8.59
C GLU A 418 -15.43 30.00 -9.18
N LEU A 419 -15.58 29.46 -10.40
CA LEU A 419 -14.46 28.84 -11.13
C LEU A 419 -13.37 29.86 -11.45
N SER A 420 -12.12 29.40 -11.46
CA SER A 420 -10.98 30.20 -11.89
C SER A 420 -11.08 30.61 -13.36
N ALA A 421 -10.41 31.72 -13.70
CA ALA A 421 -10.31 32.20 -15.07
C ALA A 421 -9.67 31.16 -16.01
N GLU A 422 -8.73 30.35 -15.53
CA GLU A 422 -8.09 29.30 -16.32
C GLU A 422 -9.10 28.24 -16.77
N THR A 423 -9.92 27.74 -15.84
CA THR A 423 -10.92 26.71 -16.14
C THR A 423 -12.01 27.24 -17.09
N ILE A 424 -12.47 28.47 -16.88
CA ILE A 424 -13.44 29.13 -17.76
C ILE A 424 -12.86 29.31 -19.17
N ALA A 425 -11.61 29.77 -19.28
CA ALA A 425 -10.94 29.97 -20.57
C ALA A 425 -10.75 28.65 -21.31
N PHE A 426 -10.33 27.59 -20.61
CA PHE A 426 -10.20 26.25 -21.18
C PHE A 426 -11.54 25.76 -21.73
N TYR A 427 -12.61 25.83 -20.92
CA TYR A 427 -13.95 25.38 -21.31
C TYR A 427 -14.45 26.11 -22.57
N LYS A 428 -14.35 27.44 -22.61
CA LYS A 428 -14.75 28.24 -23.78
C LYS A 428 -13.98 27.85 -25.04
N LYS A 429 -12.66 27.64 -24.94
CA LYS A 429 -11.80 27.34 -26.09
C LYS A 429 -11.97 25.91 -26.61
N ALA A 430 -12.06 24.93 -25.73
CA ALA A 430 -12.00 23.52 -26.10
C ALA A 430 -13.37 22.91 -26.47
N ILE A 431 -14.45 23.54 -26.02
CA ILE A 431 -15.79 22.94 -26.03
C ILE A 431 -16.83 23.83 -26.70
N MET A 432 -16.80 25.15 -26.51
CA MET A 432 -17.77 26.08 -27.12
C MET A 432 -17.40 26.54 -28.54
N LEU A 433 -16.21 26.18 -29.03
CA LEU A 433 -15.77 26.32 -30.42
C LEU A 433 -15.61 24.92 -31.05
#